data_AF-A0A9R0QVD2-F1
#
_entry.id   AF-A0A9R0QVD2-F1
#
_cell.length_a   1.000
_cell.length_b   1.000
_cell.length_c   1.000
_cell.angle_alpha   90.00
_cell.angle_beta   90.00
_cell.angle_gamma   90.00
#
_symmetry.space_group_name_H-M   'P 1'
#
loop_
_entity.id
_entity.type
_entity.pdbx_description
1 polymer ?
#
loop_
_entity_poly.entity_id
_entity_poly.type
_entity_poly.pdbx_seq_one_letter_code
_entity_poly.pdbx_strand_id
1 'polypeptide(L)'
;MSDYVWVWIMDGDYRDAVKLVIEFKESGLKPEVYSYLIGLTALVKEQKEFSKALRKLNLSVKDGSIAKLDAESMRNIENYQSKLLGDGVLLSNWALQEGSSEVLGLVHERLLSLYTCAGCGLEAERQLWELKLVGREPDTQLYDVVLAICASQGEAAAVRRLLAGVESTSAGRRKKSMSWLLRGYLKGGFYLDASETLLRMLDMGVSPDYLDRAAVLTALQRNIQESGNLESYMKLCKRLSETDLIAPCVLYLYVRKFKLWMMRML
;
A
#
# COMPACT_ATOMS: atom_id res chain seq x y z
N MET A 1 30.17 -12.28 -13.55
CA MET A 1 28.72 -12.51 -13.48
C MET A 1 27.99 -11.25 -13.07
N SER A 2 28.35 -10.66 -11.92
CA SER A 2 27.73 -9.42 -11.43
C SER A 2 27.67 -8.31 -12.49
N ASP A 3 28.75 -8.09 -13.26
CA ASP A 3 28.76 -7.10 -14.35
C ASP A 3 27.75 -7.37 -15.47
N TYR A 4 27.55 -8.64 -15.87
CA TYR A 4 26.58 -9.02 -16.89
C TYR A 4 25.14 -8.84 -16.39
N VAL A 5 24.87 -9.21 -15.14
CA VAL A 5 23.56 -9.02 -14.50
C VAL A 5 23.25 -7.52 -14.39
N TRP A 6 24.26 -6.69 -14.07
CA TRP A 6 24.10 -5.24 -14.05
C TRP A 6 23.78 -4.65 -15.42
N VAL A 7 24.43 -5.11 -16.49
CA VAL A 7 24.14 -4.67 -17.86
C VAL A 7 22.69 -4.98 -18.23
N TRP A 8 22.21 -6.20 -17.99
CA TRP A 8 20.80 -6.54 -18.27
C TRP A 8 19.80 -5.72 -17.45
N ILE A 9 20.14 -5.36 -16.21
CA ILE A 9 19.31 -4.45 -15.40
C ILE A 9 19.28 -3.03 -15.99
N MET A 10 20.34 -2.58 -16.66
CA MET A 10 20.35 -1.29 -17.36
C MET A 10 19.57 -1.35 -18.67
N ASP A 11 19.59 -2.49 -19.34
CA ASP A 11 18.85 -2.72 -20.59
C ASP A 11 17.36 -3.02 -20.35
N GLY A 12 16.97 -3.32 -19.10
CA GLY A 12 15.57 -3.53 -18.69
C GLY A 12 15.13 -4.99 -18.63
N ASP A 13 16.04 -5.92 -18.90
CA ASP A 13 15.79 -7.37 -18.92
C ASP A 13 15.89 -7.99 -17.51
N TYR A 14 15.03 -7.50 -16.60
CA TYR A 14 15.09 -7.86 -15.18
C TYR A 14 14.86 -9.34 -14.91
N ARG A 15 13.94 -9.98 -15.64
CA ARG A 15 13.64 -11.41 -15.46
C ARG A 15 14.80 -12.29 -15.84
N ASP A 16 15.47 -11.99 -16.96
CA ASP A 16 16.60 -12.79 -17.41
C ASP A 16 17.80 -12.61 -16.47
N ALA A 17 17.99 -11.40 -15.93
CA ALA A 17 18.96 -11.13 -14.88
C ALA A 17 18.74 -12.01 -13.63
N VAL A 18 17.49 -12.11 -13.17
CA VAL A 18 17.12 -12.98 -12.03
C VAL A 18 17.35 -14.45 -12.38
N LYS A 19 16.89 -14.87 -13.56
CA LYS A 19 17.00 -16.25 -14.02
C LYS A 19 18.45 -16.71 -14.09
N LEU A 20 19.35 -15.87 -14.61
CA LEU A 20 20.78 -16.16 -14.67
C LEU A 20 21.39 -16.38 -13.28
N VAL A 21 21.03 -15.55 -12.28
CA VAL A 21 21.53 -15.71 -10.91
C VAL A 21 21.05 -17.04 -10.31
N ILE A 22 19.78 -17.39 -10.53
CA ILE A 22 19.19 -18.66 -10.05
C ILE A 22 19.88 -19.86 -10.73
N GLU A 23 19.94 -19.88 -12.06
CA GLU A 23 20.56 -20.98 -12.82
C GLU A 23 22.04 -21.17 -12.47
N PHE A 24 22.77 -20.07 -12.27
CA PHE A 24 24.17 -20.13 -11.87
C PHE A 24 24.33 -20.83 -10.52
N LYS A 25 23.46 -20.53 -9.56
CA LYS A 25 23.46 -21.18 -8.23
C LYS A 25 23.05 -22.65 -8.32
N GLU A 26 21.98 -22.95 -9.04
CA GLU A 26 21.45 -24.32 -9.19
C GLU A 26 22.40 -25.24 -9.97
N SER A 27 23.25 -24.67 -10.83
CA SER A 27 24.34 -25.38 -11.53
C SER A 27 25.51 -25.75 -10.60
N GLY A 28 25.40 -25.54 -9.29
CA GLY A 28 26.42 -25.87 -8.30
C GLY A 28 27.57 -24.85 -8.21
N LEU A 29 27.48 -23.74 -8.93
CA LEU A 29 28.46 -22.67 -8.85
C LEU A 29 28.18 -21.80 -7.60
N LYS A 30 29.16 -20.98 -7.22
CA LYS A 30 29.08 -20.10 -6.05
C LYS A 30 29.04 -18.64 -6.49
N PRO A 31 27.85 -18.05 -6.72
CA PRO A 31 27.73 -16.61 -6.88
C PRO A 31 28.27 -15.89 -5.64
N GLU A 32 28.73 -14.67 -5.84
CA GLU A 32 29.01 -13.77 -4.72
C GLU A 32 27.69 -13.35 -4.08
N VAL A 33 27.71 -13.07 -2.78
CA VAL A 33 26.51 -12.65 -2.03
C VAL A 33 25.84 -11.43 -2.66
N TYR A 34 26.63 -10.50 -3.20
CA TYR A 34 26.14 -9.33 -3.91
C TYR A 34 25.36 -9.68 -5.19
N SER A 35 25.64 -10.81 -5.84
CA SER A 35 24.87 -11.27 -7.01
C SER A 35 23.40 -11.51 -6.66
N TYR A 36 23.10 -12.03 -5.46
CA TYR A 36 21.71 -12.18 -4.99
C TYR A 36 21.05 -10.84 -4.72
N LEU A 37 21.76 -9.85 -4.15
CA LEU A 37 21.25 -8.49 -3.95
C LEU A 37 20.92 -7.78 -5.27
N ILE A 38 21.73 -8.03 -6.30
CA ILE A 38 21.48 -7.54 -7.66
C ILE A 38 20.20 -8.17 -8.22
N GLY A 39 20.04 -9.50 -8.09
CA GLY A 39 18.81 -10.19 -8.47
C GLY A 39 17.57 -9.68 -7.72
N LEU A 40 17.66 -9.45 -6.41
CA LEU A 40 16.58 -8.83 -5.63
C LEU A 40 16.24 -7.43 -6.13
N THR A 41 17.25 -6.64 -6.51
CA THR A 41 17.04 -5.31 -7.08
C THR A 41 16.34 -5.39 -8.45
N ALA A 42 16.69 -6.37 -9.28
CA ALA A 42 15.99 -6.64 -10.54
C ALA A 42 14.52 -7.03 -10.30
N LEU A 43 14.24 -7.90 -9.33
CA LEU A 43 12.87 -8.28 -8.95
C LEU A 43 12.03 -7.08 -8.50
N VAL A 44 12.59 -6.17 -7.70
CA VAL A 44 11.89 -4.93 -7.29
C VAL A 44 11.51 -4.10 -8.52
N LYS A 45 12.43 -3.95 -9.48
CA LYS A 45 12.16 -3.21 -10.72
C LYS A 45 11.10 -3.90 -11.58
N GLU A 46 11.19 -5.21 -11.76
CA GLU A 46 10.22 -6.01 -12.50
C GLU A 46 8.82 -5.93 -11.87
N GLN A 47 8.71 -6.15 -10.55
CA GLN A 47 7.45 -6.05 -9.82
C GLN A 47 6.86 -4.64 -9.92
N LYS A 48 7.68 -3.59 -9.92
CA LYS A 48 7.22 -2.21 -10.07
C LYS A 48 6.60 -1.97 -11.46
N GLU A 49 7.25 -2.42 -12.53
CA GLU A 49 6.70 -2.29 -13.89
C GLU A 49 5.45 -3.15 -14.08
N PHE A 50 5.46 -4.39 -13.58
CA PHE A 50 4.28 -5.25 -13.55
C PHE A 50 3.10 -4.59 -12.83
N SER A 51 3.34 -3.98 -11.66
CA SER A 51 2.29 -3.29 -10.89
C SER A 51 1.75 -2.05 -11.61
N LYS A 52 2.58 -1.34 -12.38
CA LYS A 52 2.13 -0.24 -13.24
C LYS A 52 1.28 -0.75 -14.40
N ALA A 53 1.70 -1.84 -15.05
CA ALA A 53 0.96 -2.47 -16.14
C ALA A 53 -0.42 -2.96 -15.66
N LEU A 54 -0.46 -3.62 -14.49
CA LEU A 54 -1.71 -4.08 -13.88
C LEU A 54 -2.66 -2.93 -13.55
N ARG A 55 -2.13 -1.80 -13.07
CA ARG A 55 -2.95 -0.58 -12.85
C ARG A 55 -3.55 -0.06 -14.14
N LYS A 56 -2.77 0.02 -15.22
CA LYS A 56 -3.28 0.46 -16.54
C LYS A 56 -4.36 -0.49 -17.05
N LEU A 57 -4.12 -1.80 -16.97
CA LEU A 57 -5.09 -2.83 -17.35
C LEU A 57 -6.41 -2.67 -16.58
N ASN A 58 -6.35 -2.54 -15.26
CA ASN A 58 -7.54 -2.36 -14.42
C ASN A 58 -8.30 -1.07 -14.73
N LEU A 59 -7.61 0.01 -15.10
CA LEU A 59 -8.26 1.25 -15.54
C LEU A 59 -9.01 1.04 -16.87
N SER A 60 -8.37 0.40 -17.85
CA SER A 60 -8.98 0.09 -19.15
C SER A 60 -10.14 -0.92 -19.05
N VAL A 61 -10.14 -1.79 -18.05
CA VAL A 61 -11.31 -2.65 -17.76
C VAL A 61 -12.44 -1.81 -17.13
N LYS A 62 -12.11 -0.87 -16.24
CA LYS A 62 -13.08 -0.03 -15.54
C LYS A 62 -13.77 1.00 -16.44
N ASP A 63 -13.04 1.55 -17.41
CA ASP A 63 -13.60 2.50 -18.39
C ASP A 63 -14.29 1.83 -19.58
N GLY A 64 -14.23 0.50 -19.66
CA GLY A 64 -14.88 -0.31 -20.71
C GLY A 64 -14.09 -0.43 -22.01
N SER A 65 -12.86 0.09 -22.08
CA SER A 65 -11.98 -0.05 -23.26
C SER A 65 -11.56 -1.50 -23.51
N ILE A 66 -11.43 -2.30 -22.45
CA ILE A 66 -11.11 -3.73 -22.51
C ILE A 66 -12.22 -4.50 -21.80
N ALA A 67 -12.60 -5.66 -22.36
CA ALA A 67 -13.54 -6.57 -21.73
C ALA A 67 -13.02 -7.05 -20.36
N LYS A 68 -13.94 -7.48 -19.49
CA LYS A 68 -13.57 -8.08 -18.20
C LYS A 68 -12.63 -9.27 -18.44
N LEU A 69 -11.57 -9.33 -17.64
CA LEU A 69 -10.59 -10.43 -17.69
C LEU A 69 -11.27 -11.77 -17.42
N ASP A 70 -10.90 -12.77 -18.23
CA ASP A 70 -11.31 -14.15 -18.00
C ASP A 70 -10.52 -14.80 -16.85
N ALA A 71 -10.98 -15.97 -16.42
CA ALA A 71 -10.37 -16.70 -15.30
C ALA A 71 -8.93 -17.13 -15.58
N GLU A 72 -8.58 -17.38 -16.85
CA GLU A 72 -7.24 -17.78 -17.25
C GLU A 72 -6.26 -16.60 -17.16
N SER A 73 -6.64 -15.43 -17.66
CA SER A 73 -5.86 -14.20 -17.58
C SER A 73 -5.62 -13.79 -16.14
N MET A 74 -6.65 -13.87 -15.28
CA MET A 74 -6.50 -13.59 -13.85
C MET A 74 -5.50 -14.57 -13.19
N ARG A 75 -5.62 -15.87 -13.49
CA ARG A 75 -4.68 -16.89 -12.97
C ARG A 75 -3.25 -16.65 -13.45
N ASN A 76 -3.06 -16.25 -14.70
CA ASN A 76 -1.73 -15.96 -15.25
C ASN A 76 -1.08 -14.74 -14.56
N ILE A 77 -1.86 -13.70 -14.26
CA ILE A 77 -1.42 -12.52 -13.50
C ILE A 77 -0.99 -12.93 -12.08
N GLU A 78 -1.82 -13.73 -11.40
CA GLU A 78 -1.54 -14.22 -10.04
C GLU A 78 -0.28 -15.11 -10.01
N ASN A 79 -0.18 -16.07 -10.93
CA ASN A 79 0.98 -16.96 -11.07
C ASN A 79 2.26 -16.17 -11.33
N TYR A 80 2.18 -15.14 -12.17
CA TYR A 80 3.31 -14.27 -12.46
C TYR A 80 3.82 -13.55 -11.22
N GLN A 81 2.92 -12.91 -10.48
CA GLN A 81 3.27 -12.22 -9.24
C GLN A 81 3.80 -13.20 -8.18
N SER A 82 3.16 -14.36 -8.02
CA SER A 82 3.59 -15.39 -7.09
C SER A 82 5.00 -15.88 -7.41
N LYS A 83 5.35 -16.02 -8.69
CA LYS A 83 6.71 -16.40 -9.10
C LYS A 83 7.73 -15.32 -8.73
N LEU A 84 7.46 -14.05 -9.03
CA LEU A 84 8.36 -12.95 -8.66
C LEU A 84 8.63 -12.89 -7.15
N LEU A 85 7.57 -13.07 -6.34
CA LEU A 85 7.69 -13.11 -4.89
C LEU A 85 8.44 -14.36 -4.41
N GLY A 86 8.19 -15.51 -5.02
CA GLY A 86 8.91 -16.76 -4.74
C GLY A 86 10.41 -16.65 -5.01
N ASP A 87 10.79 -16.11 -6.17
CA ASP A 87 12.18 -15.84 -6.54
C ASP A 87 12.82 -14.84 -5.54
N GLY A 88 12.06 -13.85 -5.07
CA GLY A 88 12.51 -12.90 -4.05
C GLY A 88 12.85 -13.59 -2.72
N VAL A 89 11.97 -14.49 -2.26
CA VAL A 89 12.23 -15.30 -1.06
C VAL A 89 13.44 -16.20 -1.26
N LEU A 90 13.56 -16.87 -2.41
CA LEU A 90 14.68 -17.75 -2.74
C LEU A 90 16.02 -17.02 -2.67
N LEU A 91 16.15 -15.91 -3.41
CA LEU A 91 17.37 -15.11 -3.42
C LEU A 91 17.68 -14.52 -2.04
N SER A 92 16.66 -14.11 -1.29
CA SER A 92 16.86 -13.62 0.07
C SER A 92 17.43 -14.70 0.99
N ASN A 93 16.90 -15.93 0.94
CA ASN A 93 17.38 -17.02 1.77
C ASN A 93 18.85 -17.35 1.47
N TRP A 94 19.25 -17.38 0.20
CA TRP A 94 20.65 -17.58 -0.17
C TRP A 94 21.54 -16.44 0.31
N ALA A 95 21.10 -15.18 0.15
CA ALA A 95 21.84 -14.02 0.63
C ALA A 95 22.00 -14.01 2.16
N LEU A 96 21.01 -14.49 2.91
CA LEU A 96 21.04 -14.58 4.37
C LEU A 96 21.92 -15.73 4.88
N GLN A 97 21.94 -16.86 4.18
CA GLN A 97 22.77 -18.02 4.53
C GLN A 97 24.27 -17.78 4.25
N GLU A 98 24.58 -17.02 3.21
CA GLU A 98 25.95 -16.82 2.73
C GLU A 98 26.51 -15.43 3.08
N GLY A 99 25.65 -14.52 3.53
CA GLY A 99 25.99 -13.12 3.79
C GLY A 99 26.46 -12.81 5.21
N SER A 100 27.03 -11.62 5.35
CA SER A 100 27.37 -11.02 6.65
C SER A 100 26.17 -10.27 7.25
N SER A 101 26.32 -9.82 8.50
CA SER A 101 25.33 -8.95 9.15
C SER A 101 25.05 -7.65 8.39
N GLU A 102 25.97 -7.17 7.54
CA GLU A 102 25.76 -5.96 6.74
C GLU A 102 24.79 -6.19 5.58
N VAL A 103 24.82 -7.39 5.00
CA VAL A 103 23.95 -7.81 3.88
C VAL A 103 22.52 -8.00 4.35
N LEU A 104 22.33 -8.49 5.58
CA LEU A 104 21.02 -8.72 6.21
C LEU A 104 20.08 -7.51 6.08
N GLY A 105 20.56 -6.31 6.42
CA GLY A 105 19.78 -5.08 6.29
C GLY A 105 19.40 -4.74 4.84
N LEU A 106 20.30 -4.97 3.88
CA LEU A 106 20.02 -4.72 2.46
C LEU A 106 18.99 -5.72 1.90
N VAL A 107 19.02 -6.97 2.35
CA VAL A 107 18.05 -7.99 1.95
C VAL A 107 16.64 -7.60 2.42
N HIS A 108 16.48 -7.25 3.69
CA HIS A 108 15.17 -6.82 4.22
C HIS A 108 14.66 -5.54 3.55
N GLU A 109 15.54 -4.59 3.21
CA GLU A 109 15.18 -3.38 2.46
C GLU A 109 14.66 -3.69 1.06
N ARG A 110 15.30 -4.65 0.36
CA ARG A 110 14.86 -5.09 -0.97
C ARG A 110 13.55 -5.88 -0.91
N LEU A 111 13.39 -6.78 0.05
CA LEU A 111 12.13 -7.50 0.27
C LEU A 111 10.98 -6.56 0.64
N LEU A 112 11.23 -5.58 1.53
CA LEU A 112 10.25 -4.54 1.85
C LEU A 112 9.81 -3.79 0.59
N SER A 113 10.76 -3.39 -0.25
CA SER A 113 10.48 -2.71 -1.53
C SER A 113 9.71 -3.62 -2.49
N LEU A 114 10.02 -4.91 -2.54
CA LEU A 114 9.33 -5.89 -3.37
C LEU A 114 7.87 -6.07 -2.94
N TYR A 115 7.63 -6.33 -1.66
CA TYR A 115 6.29 -6.52 -1.11
C TYR A 115 5.42 -5.26 -1.17
N THR A 116 6.01 -4.08 -0.94
CA THR A 116 5.27 -2.82 -1.12
C THR A 116 4.88 -2.58 -2.58
N CYS A 117 5.75 -2.93 -3.54
CA CYS A 117 5.39 -2.86 -4.96
C CYS A 117 4.28 -3.86 -5.30
N ALA A 118 4.36 -5.09 -4.75
CA ALA A 118 3.35 -6.12 -4.94
C ALA A 118 2.00 -5.84 -4.25
N GLY A 119 2.00 -4.96 -3.24
CA GLY A 119 0.83 -4.70 -2.41
C GLY A 119 0.60 -5.75 -1.33
N CYS A 120 1.64 -6.49 -0.91
CA CYS A 120 1.56 -7.49 0.15
C CYS A 120 1.82 -6.83 1.51
N GLY A 121 0.76 -6.36 2.18
CA GLY A 121 0.87 -5.50 3.36
C GLY A 121 1.52 -6.18 4.57
N LEU A 122 1.10 -7.40 4.89
CA LEU A 122 1.59 -8.12 6.07
C LEU A 122 3.05 -8.54 5.93
N GLU A 123 3.44 -9.01 4.74
CA GLU A 123 4.82 -9.36 4.42
C GLU A 123 5.71 -8.12 4.44
N ALA A 124 5.22 -6.99 3.89
CA ALA A 124 5.94 -5.72 3.95
C ALA A 124 6.10 -5.22 5.39
N GLU A 125 5.05 -5.32 6.23
CA GLU A 125 5.11 -4.98 7.65
C GLU A 125 6.17 -5.83 8.36
N ARG A 126 6.20 -7.14 8.11
CA ARG A 126 7.21 -8.03 8.68
C ARG A 126 8.63 -7.57 8.32
N GLN A 127 8.91 -7.32 7.05
CA GLN A 127 10.25 -6.87 6.62
C GLN A 127 10.63 -5.51 7.21
N LEU A 128 9.65 -4.64 7.43
CA LEU A 128 9.85 -3.36 8.10
C LEU A 128 10.34 -3.55 9.55
N TRP A 129 9.77 -4.50 10.28
CA TRP A 129 10.20 -4.81 11.64
C TRP A 129 11.57 -5.51 11.68
N GLU A 130 11.85 -6.41 10.73
CA GLU A 130 13.18 -7.04 10.61
C GLU A 130 14.27 -5.98 10.36
N LEU A 131 14.02 -4.99 9.49
CA LEU A 131 14.94 -3.86 9.27
C LEU A 131 15.28 -3.12 10.56
N LYS A 132 14.26 -2.82 11.37
CA LYS A 132 14.45 -2.13 12.66
C LYS A 132 15.23 -2.99 13.64
N LEU A 133 14.98 -4.31 13.67
CA LEU A 133 15.66 -5.24 14.55
C LEU A 133 17.17 -5.30 14.26
N VAL A 134 17.55 -5.15 12.99
CA VAL A 134 18.96 -5.11 12.57
C VAL A 134 19.57 -3.71 12.66
N GLY A 135 18.91 -2.78 13.36
CA GLY A 135 19.40 -1.44 13.64
C GLY A 135 19.32 -0.47 12.45
N ARG A 136 18.52 -0.77 11.42
CA ARG A 136 18.31 0.12 10.28
C ARG A 136 16.93 0.75 10.32
N GLU A 137 16.87 2.07 10.16
CA GLU A 137 15.60 2.77 10.04
C GLU A 137 15.03 2.61 8.63
N PRO A 138 13.79 2.13 8.48
CA PRO A 138 13.13 2.07 7.19
C PRO A 138 12.86 3.47 6.65
N ASP A 139 12.92 3.62 5.34
CA ASP A 139 12.55 4.87 4.69
C ASP A 139 11.15 5.32 5.11
N THR A 140 11.03 6.60 5.48
CA THR A 140 9.78 7.13 6.05
C THR A 140 8.61 7.06 5.07
N GLN A 141 8.88 7.18 3.76
CA GLN A 141 7.86 7.03 2.73
C GLN A 141 7.49 5.56 2.53
N LEU A 142 8.43 4.61 2.61
CA LEU A 142 8.11 3.18 2.61
C LEU A 142 7.21 2.82 3.80
N TYR A 143 7.48 3.35 4.99
CA TYR A 143 6.62 3.15 6.16
C TYR A 143 5.17 3.58 5.91
N ASP A 144 4.97 4.78 5.37
CA ASP A 144 3.66 5.32 5.03
C ASP A 144 2.95 4.47 3.96
N VAL A 145 3.70 3.94 2.99
CA VAL A 145 3.18 3.05 1.95
C VAL A 145 2.71 1.72 2.54
N VAL A 146 3.47 1.10 3.46
CA VAL A 146 3.05 -0.14 4.15
C VAL A 146 1.75 0.10 4.91
N LEU A 147 1.69 1.21 5.67
CA LEU A 147 0.49 1.60 6.41
C LEU A 147 -0.74 1.71 5.49
N ALA A 148 -0.59 2.36 4.33
CA ALA A 148 -1.66 2.52 3.37
C ALA A 148 -2.08 1.20 2.70
N ILE A 149 -1.13 0.28 2.44
CA ILE A 149 -1.42 -1.04 1.88
C ILE A 149 -2.23 -1.86 2.89
N CYS A 150 -1.76 -1.98 4.13
CA CYS A 150 -2.47 -2.69 5.20
C CYS A 150 -3.88 -2.14 5.41
N ALA A 151 -4.04 -0.81 5.40
CA ALA A 151 -5.34 -0.16 5.48
C ALA A 151 -6.24 -0.51 4.30
N SER A 152 -5.71 -0.54 3.08
CA SER A 152 -6.47 -0.93 1.88
C SER A 152 -6.88 -2.41 1.85
N GLN A 153 -6.31 -3.23 2.72
CA GLN A 153 -6.60 -4.66 2.87
C GLN A 153 -7.47 -4.96 4.09
N GLY A 154 -7.75 -3.97 4.95
CA GLY A 154 -8.51 -4.17 6.18
C GLY A 154 -7.71 -4.84 7.30
N GLU A 155 -6.37 -4.81 7.23
CA GLU A 155 -5.48 -5.44 8.20
C GLU A 155 -5.37 -4.59 9.48
N ALA A 156 -6.47 -4.50 10.23
CA ALA A 156 -6.61 -3.60 11.38
C ALA A 156 -5.52 -3.80 12.45
N ALA A 157 -5.08 -5.04 12.67
CA ALA A 157 -4.02 -5.35 13.63
C ALA A 157 -2.67 -4.76 13.19
N ALA A 158 -2.33 -4.87 11.90
CA ALA A 158 -1.11 -4.28 11.32
C ALA A 158 -1.17 -2.75 11.34
N VAL A 159 -2.30 -2.18 10.92
CA VAL A 159 -2.53 -0.73 10.96
C VAL A 159 -2.33 -0.18 12.37
N ARG A 160 -2.88 -0.84 13.40
CA ARG A 160 -2.71 -0.41 14.80
C ARG A 160 -1.25 -0.42 15.25
N ARG A 161 -0.48 -1.47 14.92
CA ARG A 161 0.95 -1.55 15.25
C ARG A 161 1.75 -0.45 14.56
N LEU A 162 1.49 -0.23 13.27
CA LEU A 162 2.17 0.80 12.49
C LEU A 162 1.80 2.21 12.97
N LEU A 163 0.55 2.45 13.37
CA LEU A 163 0.11 3.74 13.91
C LEU A 163 0.76 4.09 15.24
N ALA A 164 1.02 3.11 16.12
CA ALA A 164 1.73 3.35 17.38
C ALA A 164 3.12 3.98 17.14
N GLY A 165 3.79 3.60 16.04
CA GLY A 165 5.06 4.21 15.61
C GLY A 165 4.92 5.62 15.02
N VAL A 166 3.72 6.03 14.60
CA VAL A 166 3.44 7.37 14.04
C VAL A 166 3.14 8.38 15.15
N GLU A 167 2.57 7.94 16.27
CA GLU A 167 2.17 8.83 17.36
C GLU A 167 3.35 9.59 17.98
N SER A 168 4.52 8.96 18.07
CA SER A 168 5.76 9.57 18.60
C SER A 168 6.46 10.52 17.62
N THR A 169 5.91 10.73 16.42
CA THR A 169 6.55 11.56 15.38
C THR A 169 6.13 13.03 15.44
N SER A 170 6.87 13.89 14.74
CA SER A 170 6.51 15.31 14.60
C SER A 170 5.14 15.50 13.95
N ALA A 171 4.47 16.62 14.25
CA ALA A 171 3.12 16.91 13.74
C ALA A 171 3.04 16.84 12.20
N GLY A 172 4.06 17.34 11.49
CA GLY A 172 4.13 17.26 10.03
C GLY A 172 4.24 15.83 9.50
N ARG A 173 5.06 14.98 10.14
CA ARG A 173 5.18 13.56 9.79
C ARG A 173 3.88 12.82 10.07
N ARG A 174 3.28 13.04 11.24
CA ARG A 174 1.98 12.49 11.63
C ARG A 174 0.89 12.84 10.63
N LYS A 175 0.80 14.10 10.19
CA LYS A 175 -0.14 14.54 9.14
C LYS A 175 0.01 13.70 7.87
N LYS A 176 1.25 13.55 7.38
CA LYS A 176 1.55 12.79 6.17
C LYS A 176 1.13 11.32 6.31
N SER A 177 1.50 10.65 7.39
CA SER A 177 1.14 9.24 7.63
C SER A 177 -0.38 9.04 7.74
N MET A 178 -1.10 9.96 8.41
CA MET A 178 -2.56 9.89 8.52
C MET A 178 -3.27 10.10 7.17
N SER A 179 -2.76 10.99 6.31
CA SER A 179 -3.25 11.14 4.94
C SER A 179 -3.03 9.86 4.10
N TRP A 180 -1.88 9.20 4.26
CA TRP A 180 -1.64 7.90 3.60
C TRP A 180 -2.59 6.80 4.10
N LEU A 181 -2.81 6.73 5.41
CA LEU A 181 -3.76 5.81 6.03
C LEU A 181 -5.17 6.00 5.47
N LEU A 182 -5.66 7.24 5.46
CA LEU A 182 -6.98 7.60 4.95
C LEU A 182 -7.14 7.20 3.48
N ARG A 183 -6.13 7.47 2.64
CA ARG A 183 -6.14 7.08 1.22
C ARG A 183 -6.10 5.56 1.04
N GLY A 184 -5.39 4.85 1.92
CA GLY A 184 -5.39 3.39 1.99
C GLY A 184 -6.80 2.84 2.24
N TYR A 185 -7.46 3.30 3.31
CA TYR A 185 -8.84 2.91 3.62
C TYR A 185 -9.84 3.23 2.50
N LEU A 186 -9.76 4.43 1.91
CA LEU A 186 -10.62 4.79 0.76
C LEU A 186 -10.42 3.85 -0.42
N LYS A 187 -9.17 3.45 -0.71
CA LYS A 187 -8.85 2.51 -1.78
C LYS A 187 -9.40 1.11 -1.49
N GLY A 188 -9.39 0.68 -0.23
CA GLY A 188 -9.93 -0.61 0.22
C GLY A 188 -11.45 -0.66 0.40
N GLY A 189 -12.13 0.49 0.34
CA GLY A 189 -13.57 0.57 0.58
C GLY A 189 -13.96 0.68 2.07
N PHE A 190 -12.99 0.88 2.96
CA PHE A 190 -13.19 0.99 4.41
C PHE A 190 -13.56 2.43 4.79
N TYR A 191 -14.75 2.87 4.36
CA TYR A 191 -15.16 4.28 4.46
C TYR A 191 -15.37 4.77 5.89
N LEU A 192 -15.82 3.89 6.78
CA LEU A 192 -15.97 4.19 8.22
C LEU A 192 -14.61 4.48 8.85
N ASP A 193 -13.63 3.60 8.66
CA ASP A 193 -12.26 3.77 9.16
C ASP A 193 -11.59 5.03 8.57
N ALA A 194 -11.84 5.33 7.28
CA ALA A 194 -11.37 6.57 6.66
C ALA A 194 -11.98 7.82 7.33
N SER A 195 -13.27 7.78 7.67
CA SER A 195 -13.97 8.87 8.36
C SER A 195 -13.47 9.05 9.79
N GLU A 196 -13.23 7.96 10.51
CA GLU A 196 -12.67 7.99 11.87
C GLU A 196 -11.24 8.52 11.86
N THR A 197 -10.42 8.12 10.87
CA THR A 197 -9.07 8.64 10.68
C THR A 197 -9.09 10.16 10.51
N LEU A 198 -10.03 10.68 9.70
CA LEU A 198 -10.18 12.12 9.48
C LEU A 198 -10.59 12.85 10.78
N LEU A 199 -11.57 12.31 11.52
CA LEU A 199 -11.97 12.86 12.82
C LEU A 199 -10.79 12.88 13.80
N ARG A 200 -10.01 11.80 13.86
CA ARG A 200 -8.81 11.71 14.69
C ARG A 200 -7.76 12.75 14.32
N MET A 201 -7.60 13.08 13.04
CA MET A 201 -6.73 14.19 12.62
C MET A 201 -7.22 15.53 13.20
N LEU A 202 -8.53 15.82 13.13
CA LEU A 202 -9.11 17.05 13.68
C LEU A 202 -8.93 17.14 15.19
N ASP A 203 -9.14 16.04 15.91
CA ASP A 203 -9.00 15.99 17.37
C ASP A 203 -7.54 16.14 17.82
N MET A 204 -6.59 15.78 16.97
CA MET A 204 -5.16 16.04 17.16
C MET A 204 -4.72 17.46 16.74
N GLY A 205 -5.65 18.31 16.29
CA GLY A 205 -5.33 19.64 15.77
C GLY A 205 -4.62 19.63 14.41
N VAL A 206 -4.68 18.52 13.68
CA VAL A 206 -4.08 18.37 12.35
C VAL A 206 -5.17 18.56 11.30
N SER A 207 -5.08 19.64 10.51
CA SER A 207 -6.01 19.85 9.41
C SER A 207 -5.77 18.87 8.25
N PRO A 208 -6.74 17.99 7.90
CA PRO A 208 -6.68 17.18 6.70
C PRO A 208 -6.71 18.05 5.44
N ASP A 209 -6.16 17.55 4.34
CA ASP A 209 -6.17 18.28 3.07
C ASP A 209 -7.56 18.27 2.43
N TYR A 210 -7.89 19.31 1.65
CA TYR A 210 -9.21 19.45 1.01
C TYR A 210 -9.61 18.21 0.20
N LEU A 211 -8.68 17.67 -0.59
CA LEU A 211 -8.92 16.48 -1.42
C LEU A 211 -9.24 15.25 -0.58
N ASP A 212 -8.55 15.07 0.56
CA ASP A 212 -8.80 13.94 1.46
C ASP A 212 -10.20 14.05 2.08
N ARG A 213 -10.60 15.26 2.52
CA ARG A 213 -11.96 15.53 3.05
C ARG A 213 -13.05 15.25 2.01
N ALA A 214 -12.88 15.81 0.81
CA ALA A 214 -13.84 15.64 -0.28
C ALA A 214 -13.98 14.17 -0.69
N ALA A 215 -12.87 13.42 -0.73
CA ALA A 215 -12.89 12.00 -1.08
C ALA A 215 -13.66 11.16 -0.06
N VAL A 216 -13.44 11.37 1.25
CA VAL A 216 -14.17 10.65 2.32
C VAL A 216 -15.66 10.98 2.28
N LEU A 217 -16.03 12.26 2.19
CA LEU A 217 -17.43 12.68 2.12
C LEU A 217 -18.14 12.09 0.89
N THR A 218 -17.51 12.14 -0.27
CA THR A 218 -18.06 11.56 -1.51
C THR A 218 -18.23 10.05 -1.39
N ALA A 219 -17.27 9.36 -0.77
CA ALA A 219 -17.32 7.92 -0.60
C ALA A 219 -18.45 7.50 0.35
N LEU A 220 -18.59 8.15 1.51
CA LEU A 220 -19.70 7.93 2.44
C LEU A 220 -21.06 8.25 1.81
N GLN A 221 -21.16 9.35 1.05
CA GLN A 221 -22.39 9.75 0.37
C GLN A 221 -22.83 8.73 -0.68
N ARG A 222 -21.89 8.19 -1.48
CA ARG A 222 -22.19 7.16 -2.49
C ARG A 222 -22.68 5.86 -1.86
N ASN A 223 -22.21 5.57 -0.64
CA ASN A 223 -22.52 4.35 0.09
C ASN A 223 -23.41 4.61 1.32
N ILE A 224 -24.24 5.65 1.29
CA ILE A 224 -25.02 6.12 2.45
C ILE A 224 -26.03 5.09 2.98
N GLN A 225 -26.38 4.11 2.15
CA GLN A 225 -27.31 3.04 2.49
C GLN A 225 -26.67 1.93 3.33
N GLU A 226 -25.33 1.85 3.36
CA GLU A 226 -24.62 0.90 4.21
C GLU A 226 -24.71 1.33 5.67
N SER A 227 -24.73 0.34 6.57
CA SER A 227 -24.83 0.56 8.01
C SER A 227 -23.73 1.49 8.51
N GLY A 228 -24.09 2.51 9.30
CA GLY A 228 -23.16 3.46 9.92
C GLY A 228 -22.65 4.59 9.02
N ASN A 229 -22.77 4.48 7.69
CA ASN A 229 -22.26 5.52 6.78
C ASN A 229 -23.01 6.84 6.90
N LEU A 230 -24.34 6.80 7.07
CA LEU A 230 -25.14 8.01 7.27
C LEU A 230 -24.75 8.75 8.56
N GLU A 231 -24.67 8.03 9.67
CA GLU A 231 -24.29 8.61 10.96
C GLU A 231 -22.87 9.18 10.92
N SER A 232 -21.94 8.44 10.33
CA SER A 232 -20.55 8.88 10.17
C SER A 232 -20.43 10.10 9.27
N TYR A 233 -21.19 10.14 8.16
CA TYR A 233 -21.27 11.31 7.27
C TYR A 233 -21.77 12.55 8.04
N MET A 234 -22.85 12.42 8.80
CA MET A 234 -23.41 13.52 9.58
C MET A 234 -22.44 14.02 10.65
N LYS A 235 -21.81 13.10 11.39
CA LYS A 235 -20.81 13.42 12.40
C LYS A 235 -19.62 14.16 11.79
N LEU A 236 -19.14 13.68 10.64
CA LEU A 236 -18.01 14.27 9.92
C LEU A 236 -18.33 15.68 9.40
N CYS A 237 -19.49 15.87 8.76
CA CYS A 237 -19.94 17.19 8.30
C CYS A 237 -20.02 18.19 9.44
N LYS A 238 -20.66 17.80 10.56
CA LYS A 238 -20.77 18.66 11.73
C LYS A 238 -19.39 19.08 12.24
N ARG A 239 -18.48 18.11 12.45
CA ARG A 239 -17.14 18.39 12.97
C ARG A 239 -16.33 19.27 12.02
N LEU A 240 -16.43 19.06 10.71
CA LEU A 240 -15.76 19.87 9.71
C LEU A 240 -16.29 21.31 9.69
N SER A 241 -17.61 21.50 9.87
CA SER A 241 -18.22 22.83 9.99
C SER A 241 -17.80 23.54 11.27
N GLU A 242 -17.74 22.85 12.40
CA GLU A 242 -17.26 23.41 13.68
C GLU A 242 -15.78 23.84 13.61
N THR A 243 -15.01 23.31 12.65
CA THR A 243 -13.61 23.67 12.40
C THR A 243 -13.41 24.63 11.22
N ASP A 244 -14.49 25.21 10.68
CA ASP A 244 -14.49 26.11 9.51
C ASP A 244 -13.84 25.51 8.24
N LEU A 245 -13.82 24.17 8.12
CA LEU A 245 -13.23 23.46 6.99
C LEU A 245 -14.23 23.18 5.86
N ILE A 246 -15.52 23.32 6.15
CA ILE A 246 -16.64 23.35 5.20
C ILE A 246 -17.66 24.40 5.66
N ALA A 247 -18.48 24.89 4.72
CA ALA A 247 -19.63 25.72 5.08
C ALA A 247 -20.70 24.87 5.82
N PRO A 248 -21.54 25.51 6.67
CA PRO A 248 -22.72 24.86 7.23
C PRO A 248 -23.55 24.21 6.14
N CYS A 249 -24.01 22.98 6.37
CA CYS A 249 -24.64 22.17 5.34
C CYS A 249 -26.02 21.69 5.77
N VAL A 250 -26.94 21.66 4.80
CA VAL A 250 -28.31 21.17 4.97
C VAL A 250 -28.39 19.78 4.38
N LEU A 251 -28.74 18.80 5.19
CA LEU A 251 -28.96 17.44 4.73
C LEU A 251 -30.41 17.21 4.33
N TYR A 252 -30.59 16.75 3.11
CA TYR A 252 -31.87 16.31 2.56
C TYR A 252 -31.85 14.78 2.48
N LEU A 253 -32.65 14.13 3.33
CA LEU A 253 -32.78 12.68 3.37
C LEU A 253 -34.17 12.27 2.92
N TYR A 254 -34.25 11.52 1.82
CA TYR A 254 -35.50 10.93 1.38
C TYR A 254 -35.67 9.52 1.95
N VAL A 255 -36.63 9.35 2.85
CA VAL A 255 -36.94 8.06 3.45
C VAL A 255 -38.02 7.38 2.62
N ARG A 256 -37.59 6.51 1.69
CA ARG A 256 -38.47 5.80 0.74
C ARG A 256 -39.64 5.09 1.42
N LYS A 257 -39.40 4.43 2.56
CA LYS A 257 -40.42 3.68 3.32
C LYS A 257 -41.62 4.55 3.71
N PHE A 258 -41.40 5.83 4.01
CA PHE A 258 -42.43 6.76 4.45
C PHE A 258 -42.77 7.83 3.40
N LYS A 259 -42.14 7.76 2.22
CA LYS A 259 -42.21 8.80 1.16
C LYS A 259 -41.97 10.22 1.69
N LEU A 260 -41.08 10.36 2.68
CA LEU A 260 -40.89 11.60 3.44
C LEU A 260 -39.49 12.18 3.23
N TRP A 261 -39.40 13.51 3.10
CA TRP A 261 -38.15 14.25 3.11
C TRP A 261 -37.87 14.75 4.52
N MET A 262 -36.71 14.40 5.06
CA MET A 262 -36.17 15.01 6.26
C MET A 262 -35.12 16.05 5.87
N MET A 263 -35.28 17.26 6.40
CA MET A 263 -34.25 18.30 6.33
C MET A 263 -33.59 18.44 7.70
N ARG A 264 -32.27 18.47 7.74
CA ARG A 264 -31.52 18.73 8.96
C ARG A 264 -30.36 19.67 8.68
N MET A 265 -30.34 20.80 9.37
CA MET A 265 -29.17 21.69 9.41
C MET A 265 -28.11 21.04 10.32
N LEU A 266 -26.85 21.02 9.86
CA LEU A 266 -25.68 20.60 10.63
C LEU A 266 -24.78 21.78 10.96
#